data_AF-A0A8I2ACA7-F1
#
_entry.id   AF-A0A8I2ACA7-F1
#
_cell.length_a   1.000
_cell.length_b   1.000
_cell.length_c   1.000
_cell.angle_alpha   90.00
_cell.angle_beta   90.00
_cell.angle_gamma   90.00
#
_symmetry.space_group_name_H-M   'P 1'
#
loop_
_entity.id
_entity.type
_entity.pdbx_description
1 polymer ?
#
loop_
_entity_poly.entity_id
_entity_poly.type
_entity_poly.pdbx_seq_one_letter_code
_entity_poly.pdbx_strand_id
1 'polypeptide(L)'
;MNSNFLSEHFDNIKKILSKTNEAEFVSLASLLMRNSFNEIKDSHDLLRKLYIYIIDVVNCIDESRNTMEKLCIVSNRYEYRHNGDIENDAEYLIFSYMVLIRFLIEYMYRNSDSFYIERITYSIDDYHEMDIVFKNILDNGNRFLYSYVKNIYISKIIQEDFLDMKKRIGNLSSLEDKIDIAISKSEEISNKYSQLQNIDSEYFEEFRAKLTKASKELESGILAKVKIIEDLDEKVNKTNDNLTLKGLSGAYCELSATKTDEKNNALRVLILSIISVLTPLSIRIVTLFQGIDYDIYEYILTGTATLIFIYYFRVALMNYNSIKTELNQINLRTTLCKFIQGYVEFSQRNNNHESLSKFERLIFSNIIPDDKNIPATLDGMEQLAKLIEALKIK
;
A
#
# COMPACT_ATOMS: atom_id res chain seq x y z
N MET A 1 -13.36 -20.24 33.06
CA MET A 1 -14.27 -21.39 33.24
C MET A 1 -14.41 -22.02 31.88
N ASN A 2 -13.89 -23.24 31.69
CA ASN A 2 -14.07 -23.97 30.43
C ASN A 2 -15.50 -24.52 30.42
N SER A 3 -16.47 -23.71 30.04
CA SER A 3 -17.80 -24.23 29.69
C SER A 3 -17.63 -25.12 28.48
N ASN A 4 -18.14 -26.35 28.54
CA ASN A 4 -18.17 -27.23 27.39
C ASN A 4 -19.65 -27.47 27.07
N PHE A 5 -20.23 -26.54 26.30
CA PHE A 5 -21.66 -26.49 26.00
C PHE A 5 -22.19 -27.84 25.53
N LEU A 6 -21.44 -28.50 24.63
CA LEU A 6 -21.87 -29.76 24.04
C LEU A 6 -21.83 -30.92 25.06
N SER A 7 -20.91 -30.88 26.02
CA SER A 7 -20.92 -31.84 27.13
C SER A 7 -22.01 -31.57 28.17
N GLU A 8 -22.38 -30.30 28.39
CA GLU A 8 -23.29 -29.90 29.47
C GLU A 8 -24.76 -29.92 29.06
N HIS A 9 -25.07 -29.57 27.80
CA HIS A 9 -26.44 -29.32 27.36
C HIS A 9 -26.98 -30.31 26.32
N PHE A 10 -26.11 -31.02 25.60
CA PHE A 10 -26.55 -31.86 24.47
C PHE A 10 -27.47 -33.01 24.88
N ASP A 11 -27.19 -33.66 26.02
CA ASP A 11 -28.06 -34.73 26.53
C ASP A 11 -29.43 -34.21 26.97
N ASN A 12 -29.51 -32.96 27.44
CA ASN A 12 -30.77 -32.31 27.74
C ASN A 12 -31.57 -31.98 26.46
N ILE A 13 -30.89 -31.51 25.41
CA ILE A 13 -31.51 -31.27 24.09
C ILE A 13 -32.12 -32.56 23.55
N LYS A 14 -31.38 -33.69 23.57
CA LYS A 14 -31.93 -35.00 23.15
C LYS A 14 -33.12 -35.44 23.99
N LYS A 15 -33.07 -35.21 25.30
CA LYS A 15 -34.15 -35.57 26.22
C LYS A 15 -35.43 -34.80 25.93
N ILE A 16 -35.33 -33.48 25.70
CA ILE A 16 -36.48 -32.64 25.34
C ILE A 16 -37.03 -33.06 23.98
N LEU A 17 -36.15 -33.22 22.98
CA LEU A 17 -36.55 -33.65 21.64
C LEU A 17 -37.29 -35.00 21.63
N SER A 18 -36.91 -35.93 22.51
CA SER A 18 -37.59 -37.24 22.64
C SER A 18 -38.99 -37.17 23.25
N LYS A 19 -39.33 -36.08 23.94
CA LYS A 19 -40.61 -35.87 24.61
C LYS A 19 -41.57 -35.02 23.79
N THR A 20 -41.05 -34.04 23.06
CA THR A 20 -41.84 -33.14 22.24
C THR A 20 -42.15 -33.80 20.89
N ASN A 21 -43.44 -33.99 20.57
CA ASN A 21 -43.83 -34.46 19.24
C ASN A 21 -43.96 -33.29 18.23
N GLU A 22 -43.96 -33.59 16.92
CA GLU A 22 -44.02 -32.56 15.86
C GLU A 22 -45.22 -31.61 16.00
N ALA A 23 -46.41 -32.14 16.27
CA ALA A 23 -47.63 -31.33 16.35
C ALA A 23 -47.59 -30.37 17.55
N GLU A 24 -47.07 -30.83 18.69
CA GLU A 24 -46.84 -30.05 19.89
C GLU A 24 -45.79 -28.97 19.65
N PHE A 25 -44.66 -29.31 19.01
CA PHE A 25 -43.65 -28.32 18.62
C PHE A 25 -44.23 -27.23 17.74
N VAL A 26 -44.98 -27.59 16.69
CA VAL A 26 -45.59 -26.63 15.76
C VAL A 26 -46.56 -25.69 16.49
N SER A 27 -47.39 -26.23 17.38
CA SER A 27 -48.33 -25.42 18.17
C SER A 27 -47.58 -24.43 19.06
N LEU A 28 -46.59 -24.89 19.83
CA LEU A 28 -45.82 -24.03 20.74
C LEU A 28 -44.95 -23.02 19.97
N ALA A 29 -44.29 -23.44 18.90
CA ALA A 29 -43.48 -22.57 18.05
C ALA A 29 -44.33 -21.47 17.38
N SER A 30 -45.58 -21.75 17.00
CA SER A 30 -46.48 -20.73 16.42
C SER A 30 -46.79 -19.58 17.39
N LEU A 31 -46.80 -19.84 18.70
CA LEU A 31 -46.99 -18.83 19.74
C LEU A 31 -45.75 -17.94 19.92
N LEU A 32 -44.57 -18.43 19.50
CA LEU A 32 -43.31 -17.68 19.53
C LEU A 32 -43.13 -16.78 18.30
N MET A 33 -44.04 -16.83 17.33
CA MET A 33 -43.96 -16.09 16.07
C MET A 33 -44.86 -14.85 16.09
N ARG A 34 -44.48 -13.85 15.29
CA ARG A 34 -45.33 -12.67 15.03
C ARG A 34 -46.62 -13.07 14.32
N ASN A 35 -47.71 -12.34 14.59
CA ASN A 35 -49.00 -12.56 13.92
C ASN A 35 -48.89 -12.57 12.39
N SER A 36 -48.04 -11.71 11.82
CA SER A 36 -47.78 -11.65 10.38
C SER A 36 -47.22 -12.95 9.79
N PHE A 37 -46.53 -13.77 10.58
CA PHE A 37 -46.05 -15.08 10.16
C PHE A 37 -47.17 -16.11 10.14
N ASN A 38 -48.03 -16.09 11.16
CA ASN A 38 -49.14 -17.04 11.26
C ASN A 38 -50.19 -16.83 10.15
N GLU A 39 -50.23 -15.65 9.53
CA GLU A 39 -51.05 -15.33 8.36
C GLU A 39 -50.48 -15.86 7.02
N ILE A 40 -49.23 -16.36 7.00
CA ILE A 40 -48.62 -16.93 5.79
C ILE A 40 -49.26 -18.29 5.51
N LYS A 41 -49.59 -18.54 4.23
CA LYS A 41 -50.33 -19.72 3.75
C LYS A 41 -49.70 -21.07 4.15
N ASP A 42 -48.39 -21.11 4.36
CA ASP A 42 -47.61 -22.34 4.66
C ASP A 42 -46.81 -22.25 5.97
N SER A 43 -47.22 -21.36 6.90
CA SER A 43 -46.50 -21.10 8.15
C SER A 43 -46.28 -22.35 9.01
N HIS A 44 -47.32 -23.18 9.16
CA HIS A 44 -47.23 -24.45 9.91
C HIS A 44 -46.30 -25.46 9.24
N ASP A 45 -46.25 -25.51 7.90
CA ASP A 45 -45.35 -26.43 7.18
C ASP A 45 -43.89 -26.01 7.32
N LEU A 46 -43.61 -24.71 7.37
CA LEU A 46 -42.26 -24.20 7.68
C LEU A 46 -41.82 -24.60 9.10
N LEU A 47 -42.72 -24.56 10.08
CA LEU A 47 -42.42 -25.02 11.45
C LEU A 47 -42.21 -26.54 11.53
N ARG A 48 -42.94 -27.32 10.74
CA ARG A 48 -42.70 -28.77 10.62
C ARG A 48 -41.32 -29.06 10.04
N LYS A 49 -40.95 -28.39 8.95
CA LYS A 49 -39.61 -28.50 8.36
C LYS A 49 -38.52 -28.12 9.35
N LEU A 50 -38.70 -27.04 10.10
CA LEU A 50 -37.77 -26.65 11.15
C LEU A 50 -37.58 -27.79 12.17
N TYR A 51 -38.67 -28.41 12.65
CA TYR A 51 -38.58 -29.54 13.57
C TYR A 51 -37.75 -30.72 13.02
N ILE A 52 -37.94 -31.05 11.74
CA ILE A 52 -37.15 -32.09 11.05
C ILE A 52 -35.67 -31.71 11.03
N TYR A 53 -35.34 -30.47 10.66
CA TYR A 53 -33.95 -30.00 10.62
C TYR A 53 -33.28 -30.00 12.01
N ILE A 54 -34.05 -29.72 13.07
CA ILE A 54 -33.56 -29.83 14.45
C ILE A 54 -33.14 -31.28 14.74
N ILE A 55 -33.97 -32.26 14.36
CA ILE A 55 -33.66 -33.68 14.52
C ILE A 55 -32.40 -34.05 13.74
N ASP A 56 -32.31 -33.64 12.48
CA ASP A 56 -31.19 -33.99 11.61
C ASP A 56 -29.85 -33.43 12.13
N VAL A 57 -29.84 -32.18 12.58
CA VAL A 57 -28.64 -31.56 13.19
C VAL A 57 -28.24 -32.26 14.48
N VAL A 58 -29.21 -32.59 15.35
CA VAL A 58 -28.92 -33.31 16.59
C VAL A 58 -28.32 -34.69 16.28
N ASN A 59 -28.90 -35.43 15.34
CA ASN A 59 -28.36 -36.73 14.94
C ASN A 59 -26.96 -36.60 14.34
N CYS A 60 -26.73 -35.59 13.49
CA CYS A 60 -25.45 -35.36 12.88
C CYS A 60 -24.34 -35.07 13.90
N ILE A 61 -24.66 -34.31 14.94
CA ILE A 61 -23.72 -34.00 16.02
C ILE A 61 -23.47 -35.22 16.91
N ASP A 62 -24.50 -36.02 17.20
CA ASP A 62 -24.38 -37.22 18.05
C ASP A 62 -23.36 -38.21 17.48
N GLU A 63 -23.36 -38.41 16.16
CA GLU A 63 -22.45 -39.33 15.46
C GLU A 63 -20.98 -38.89 15.50
N SER A 64 -20.71 -37.59 15.61
CA SER A 64 -19.35 -37.02 15.61
C SER A 64 -18.99 -36.28 16.91
N ARG A 65 -19.78 -36.51 17.97
CA ARG A 65 -19.77 -35.75 19.22
C ARG A 65 -18.38 -35.58 19.82
N ASN A 66 -17.66 -36.68 20.00
CA ASN A 66 -16.33 -36.69 20.61
C ASN A 66 -15.28 -35.89 19.83
N THR A 67 -15.45 -35.81 18.50
CA THR A 67 -14.53 -35.06 17.62
C THR A 67 -14.91 -33.58 17.64
N MET A 68 -16.20 -33.26 17.54
CA MET A 68 -16.70 -31.89 17.63
C MET A 68 -16.39 -31.23 18.98
N GLU A 69 -16.51 -31.95 20.09
CA GLU A 69 -16.17 -31.43 21.43
C GLU A 69 -14.72 -30.96 21.52
N LYS A 70 -13.79 -31.65 20.83
CA LYS A 70 -12.37 -31.32 20.86
C LYS A 70 -11.99 -30.22 19.87
N LEU A 71 -12.58 -30.24 18.67
CA LEU A 71 -12.21 -29.32 17.59
C LEU A 71 -12.93 -27.97 17.72
N CYS A 72 -14.21 -27.95 18.12
CA CYS A 72 -15.04 -26.74 18.09
C CYS A 72 -14.85 -25.87 19.34
N ILE A 73 -13.64 -25.38 19.53
CA ILE A 73 -13.23 -24.60 20.71
C ILE A 73 -13.99 -23.26 20.76
N VAL A 74 -14.23 -22.61 19.63
CA VAL A 74 -14.89 -21.28 19.59
C VAL A 74 -16.38 -21.42 19.91
N SER A 75 -17.03 -22.47 19.41
CA SER A 75 -18.41 -22.85 19.73
C SER A 75 -18.56 -23.22 21.21
N ASN A 76 -17.57 -23.88 21.78
CA ASN A 76 -17.58 -24.26 23.19
C ASN A 76 -17.37 -23.09 24.16
N ARG A 77 -16.65 -22.04 23.76
CA ARG A 77 -16.43 -20.82 24.56
C ARG A 77 -17.69 -19.95 24.73
N TYR A 78 -18.88 -20.43 24.39
CA TYR A 78 -20.06 -19.58 24.26
C TYR A 78 -20.72 -19.21 25.61
N GLU A 79 -21.04 -17.92 25.74
CA GLU A 79 -21.49 -17.25 26.97
C GLU A 79 -23.01 -17.09 27.09
N TYR A 80 -23.80 -17.50 26.09
CA TYR A 80 -25.25 -17.35 26.14
C TYR A 80 -25.87 -18.50 26.93
N ARG A 81 -26.29 -18.21 28.16
CA ARG A 81 -27.24 -19.07 28.87
C ARG A 81 -28.64 -18.77 28.37
N HIS A 82 -29.35 -19.80 27.93
CA HIS A 82 -30.80 -19.75 27.89
C HIS A 82 -31.29 -19.63 29.34
N ASN A 83 -31.82 -18.46 29.72
CA ASN A 83 -32.33 -18.20 31.07
C ASN A 83 -33.76 -18.72 31.29
N GLY A 84 -34.40 -19.27 30.25
CA GLY A 84 -35.77 -19.77 30.36
C GLY A 84 -35.84 -21.08 31.13
N ASP A 85 -36.88 -21.19 31.96
CA ASP A 85 -37.29 -22.43 32.61
C ASP A 85 -37.49 -23.54 31.57
N ILE A 86 -37.28 -24.78 32.00
CA ILE A 86 -37.42 -26.03 31.21
C ILE A 86 -38.89 -26.25 30.75
N GLU A 87 -39.77 -25.25 30.89
CA GLU A 87 -41.19 -25.31 30.57
C GLU A 87 -41.52 -24.93 29.12
N ASN A 88 -40.59 -24.31 28.36
CA ASN A 88 -40.83 -23.89 26.98
C ASN A 88 -40.01 -24.70 25.96
N ASP A 89 -40.32 -26.00 25.83
CA ASP A 89 -39.58 -26.99 25.04
C ASP A 89 -39.30 -26.52 23.59
N ALA A 90 -40.26 -25.88 22.92
CA ALA A 90 -40.09 -25.40 21.55
C ALA A 90 -39.09 -24.23 21.43
N GLU A 91 -39.13 -23.26 22.34
CA GLU A 91 -38.20 -22.13 22.33
C GLU A 91 -36.77 -22.61 22.57
N TYR A 92 -36.59 -23.51 23.53
CA TYR A 92 -35.30 -24.11 23.83
C TYR A 92 -34.74 -24.92 22.65
N LEU A 93 -35.58 -25.68 21.95
CA LEU A 93 -35.17 -26.43 20.76
C LEU A 93 -34.75 -25.51 19.60
N ILE A 94 -35.51 -24.43 19.35
CA ILE A 94 -35.16 -23.42 18.33
C ILE A 94 -33.84 -22.73 18.66
N PHE A 95 -33.66 -22.33 19.93
CA PHE A 95 -32.40 -21.77 20.42
C PHE A 95 -31.24 -22.75 20.23
N SER A 96 -31.43 -23.98 20.68
CA SER A 96 -30.42 -25.04 20.65
C SER A 96 -29.98 -25.32 19.22
N TYR A 97 -30.91 -25.38 18.28
CA TYR A 97 -30.60 -25.57 16.86
C TYR A 97 -29.66 -24.49 16.30
N MET A 98 -29.93 -23.20 16.58
CA MET A 98 -29.02 -22.13 16.15
C MET A 98 -27.62 -22.27 16.78
N VAL A 99 -27.53 -22.75 18.02
CA VAL A 99 -26.24 -23.00 18.67
C VAL A 99 -25.53 -24.20 18.06
N LEU A 100 -26.25 -25.29 17.80
CA LEU A 100 -25.72 -26.53 17.23
C LEU A 100 -25.20 -26.32 15.80
N ILE A 101 -25.86 -25.49 14.98
CA ILE A 101 -25.38 -25.12 13.64
C ILE A 101 -23.98 -24.50 13.68
N ARG A 102 -23.62 -23.78 14.73
CA ARG A 102 -22.26 -23.24 14.90
C ARG A 102 -21.21 -24.32 15.00
N PHE A 103 -21.53 -25.40 15.73
CA PHE A 103 -20.63 -26.53 15.86
C PHE A 103 -20.41 -27.19 14.52
N LEU A 104 -21.46 -27.31 13.70
CA LEU A 104 -21.36 -27.81 12.33
C LEU A 104 -20.48 -26.92 11.44
N ILE A 105 -20.71 -25.60 11.47
CA ILE A 105 -19.91 -24.61 10.73
C ILE A 105 -18.44 -24.66 11.15
N GLU A 106 -18.15 -24.63 12.46
CA GLU A 106 -16.78 -24.68 12.96
C GLU A 106 -16.12 -26.03 12.68
N TYR A 107 -16.86 -27.12 12.76
CA TYR A 107 -16.35 -28.44 12.42
C TYR A 107 -15.96 -28.51 10.95
N MET A 108 -16.80 -28.04 10.02
CA MET A 108 -16.47 -27.97 8.60
C MET A 108 -15.27 -27.05 8.31
N TYR A 109 -15.17 -25.93 9.03
CA TYR A 109 -14.01 -25.04 8.89
C TYR A 109 -12.71 -25.69 9.40
N ARG A 110 -12.77 -26.46 10.49
CA ARG A 110 -11.58 -27.04 11.13
C ARG A 110 -11.18 -28.40 10.56
N ASN A 111 -12.13 -29.19 10.09
CA ASN A 111 -11.93 -30.56 9.65
C ASN A 111 -12.41 -30.76 8.21
N SER A 112 -11.56 -31.36 7.36
CA SER A 112 -11.81 -31.57 5.93
C SER A 112 -12.22 -33.01 5.60
N ASP A 113 -12.77 -33.75 6.56
CA ASP A 113 -13.13 -35.17 6.38
C ASP A 113 -14.33 -35.33 5.44
N SER A 114 -14.07 -35.91 4.25
CA SER A 114 -15.05 -36.07 3.16
C SER A 114 -16.33 -36.83 3.52
N PHE A 115 -16.35 -37.66 4.56
CA PHE A 115 -17.48 -38.56 4.85
C PHE A 115 -18.70 -37.83 5.44
N TYR A 116 -18.50 -36.79 6.25
CA TYR A 116 -19.60 -36.05 6.89
C TYR A 116 -19.90 -34.71 6.21
N ILE A 117 -19.03 -34.27 5.29
CA ILE A 117 -19.14 -32.96 4.64
C ILE A 117 -20.49 -32.78 3.96
N GLU A 118 -20.98 -33.76 3.19
CA GLU A 118 -22.23 -33.60 2.44
C GLU A 118 -23.44 -33.41 3.37
N ARG A 119 -23.61 -34.26 4.38
CA ARG A 119 -24.73 -34.15 5.33
C ARG A 119 -24.67 -32.87 6.16
N ILE A 120 -23.47 -32.48 6.59
CA ILE A 120 -23.29 -31.24 7.34
C ILE A 120 -23.57 -30.02 6.47
N THR A 121 -23.16 -30.06 5.20
CA THR A 121 -23.43 -28.98 4.23
C THR A 121 -24.93 -28.77 4.08
N TYR A 122 -25.70 -29.84 3.83
CA TYR A 122 -27.16 -29.74 3.75
C TYR A 122 -27.78 -29.17 5.02
N SER A 123 -27.32 -29.61 6.20
CA SER A 123 -27.83 -29.10 7.48
C SER A 123 -27.57 -27.60 7.67
N ILE A 124 -26.46 -27.09 7.14
CA ILE A 124 -26.16 -25.65 7.15
C ILE A 124 -26.99 -24.95 6.08
N ASP A 125 -27.10 -25.47 4.86
CA ASP A 125 -27.93 -24.88 3.80
C ASP A 125 -29.40 -24.73 4.25
N ASP A 126 -29.96 -25.79 4.83
CA ASP A 126 -31.30 -25.81 5.42
C ASP A 126 -31.49 -24.69 6.46
N TYR A 127 -30.46 -24.42 7.27
CA TYR A 127 -30.47 -23.31 8.22
C TYR A 127 -30.51 -21.94 7.54
N HIS A 128 -29.75 -21.78 6.46
CA HIS A 128 -29.72 -20.55 5.67
C HIS A 128 -31.07 -20.29 4.97
N GLU A 129 -31.79 -21.33 4.53
CA GLU A 129 -33.10 -21.21 3.88
C GLU A 129 -34.22 -20.77 4.84
N MET A 130 -34.09 -20.99 6.15
CA MET A 130 -35.12 -20.73 7.16
C MET A 130 -35.32 -19.24 7.55
N ASP A 131 -34.93 -18.32 6.67
CA ASP A 131 -34.93 -16.87 6.88
C ASP A 131 -36.31 -16.32 7.29
N ILE A 132 -37.37 -16.85 6.67
CA ILE A 132 -38.75 -16.43 6.92
C ILE A 132 -39.17 -16.77 8.35
N VAL A 133 -38.77 -17.94 8.85
CA VAL A 133 -39.12 -18.39 10.21
C VAL A 133 -38.37 -17.54 11.23
N PHE A 134 -37.04 -17.50 11.13
CA PHE A 134 -36.23 -16.84 12.15
C PHE A 134 -36.40 -15.32 12.18
N LYS A 135 -36.64 -14.63 11.06
CA LYS A 135 -36.91 -13.17 11.08
C LYS A 135 -38.21 -12.81 11.81
N ASN A 136 -39.15 -13.75 11.91
CA ASN A 136 -40.47 -13.56 12.50
C ASN A 136 -40.62 -14.02 13.96
N ILE A 137 -39.57 -14.56 14.56
CA ILE A 137 -39.57 -14.89 16.00
C ILE A 137 -39.82 -13.60 16.83
N LEU A 138 -40.65 -13.70 17.86
CA LEU A 138 -40.97 -12.56 18.75
C LEU A 138 -39.75 -12.12 19.54
N ASP A 139 -39.01 -13.09 20.10
CA ASP A 139 -37.80 -12.80 20.87
C ASP A 139 -36.71 -12.19 19.99
N ASN A 140 -36.30 -10.97 20.34
CA ASN A 140 -35.25 -10.25 19.63
C ASN A 140 -33.91 -10.97 19.74
N GLY A 141 -33.62 -11.59 20.89
CA GLY A 141 -32.36 -12.30 21.15
C GLY A 141 -32.12 -13.43 20.15
N ASN A 142 -33.12 -14.28 19.95
CA ASN A 142 -33.12 -15.39 19.01
C ASN A 142 -33.00 -14.92 17.55
N ARG A 143 -33.59 -13.78 17.19
CA ARG A 143 -33.41 -13.19 15.85
C ARG A 143 -31.99 -12.70 15.61
N PHE A 144 -31.41 -12.03 16.60
CA PHE A 144 -30.00 -11.62 16.54
C PHE A 144 -29.08 -12.84 16.48
N LEU A 145 -29.38 -13.86 17.27
CA LEU A 145 -28.63 -15.11 17.29
C LEU A 145 -28.64 -15.77 15.91
N TYR A 146 -29.80 -15.86 15.27
CA TYR A 146 -29.93 -16.40 13.93
C TYR A 146 -29.07 -15.64 12.91
N SER A 147 -29.26 -14.32 12.85
CA SER A 147 -28.51 -13.47 11.91
C SER A 147 -27.00 -13.55 12.15
N TYR A 148 -26.60 -13.61 13.42
CA TYR A 148 -25.21 -13.76 13.81
C TYR A 148 -24.62 -15.10 13.36
N VAL A 149 -25.32 -16.22 13.60
CA VAL A 149 -24.86 -17.55 13.17
C VAL A 149 -24.76 -17.63 11.65
N LYS A 150 -25.81 -17.16 10.97
CA LYS A 150 -25.90 -17.17 9.50
C LYS A 150 -24.83 -16.33 8.82
N ASN A 151 -24.59 -15.11 9.30
CA ASN A 151 -23.83 -14.12 8.54
C ASN A 151 -22.47 -13.74 9.14
N ILE A 152 -22.30 -13.89 10.46
CA ILE A 152 -21.16 -13.29 11.19
C ILE A 152 -20.26 -14.38 11.80
N TYR A 153 -20.80 -15.56 12.09
CA TYR A 153 -20.10 -16.55 12.90
C TYR A 153 -18.82 -17.09 12.24
N ILE A 154 -18.84 -17.33 10.93
CA ILE A 154 -17.65 -17.70 10.15
C ILE A 154 -16.54 -16.66 10.33
N SER A 155 -16.88 -15.38 10.24
CA SER A 155 -15.95 -14.26 10.43
C SER A 155 -15.35 -14.24 11.84
N LYS A 156 -16.12 -14.61 12.86
CA LYS A 156 -15.59 -14.74 14.23
C LYS A 156 -14.56 -15.86 14.33
N ILE A 157 -14.83 -17.03 13.74
CA ILE A 157 -13.89 -18.16 13.78
C ILE A 157 -12.56 -17.73 13.15
N ILE A 158 -12.62 -17.07 12.00
CA ILE A 158 -11.45 -16.55 11.29
C ILE A 158 -10.68 -15.55 12.16
N GLN A 159 -11.38 -14.61 12.82
CA GLN A 159 -10.76 -13.62 13.71
C GLN A 159 -10.05 -14.27 14.90
N GLU A 160 -10.64 -15.29 15.53
CA GLU A 160 -10.01 -16.03 16.63
C GLU A 160 -8.73 -16.73 16.18
N ASP A 161 -8.75 -17.35 14.99
CA ASP A 161 -7.56 -17.98 14.42
C ASP A 161 -6.45 -16.95 14.13
N PHE A 162 -6.79 -15.76 13.63
CA PHE A 162 -5.83 -14.66 13.43
C PHE A 162 -5.26 -14.12 14.75
N LEU A 163 -6.08 -14.04 15.80
CA LEU A 163 -5.61 -13.63 17.14
C LEU A 163 -4.63 -14.64 17.73
N ASP A 164 -4.90 -15.94 17.56
CA ASP A 164 -3.97 -17.00 17.97
C ASP A 164 -2.65 -16.90 17.19
N MET A 165 -2.73 -16.67 15.87
CA MET A 165 -1.56 -16.45 15.02
C MET A 165 -0.73 -15.25 15.51
N LYS A 166 -1.36 -14.12 15.77
CA LYS A 166 -0.68 -12.90 16.28
C LYS A 166 0.05 -13.18 17.60
N LYS A 167 -0.56 -13.96 18.49
CA LYS A 167 0.05 -14.34 19.77
C LYS A 167 1.29 -15.23 19.55
N ARG A 168 1.22 -16.20 18.64
CA ARG A 168 2.36 -17.04 18.26
C ARG A 168 3.49 -16.23 17.65
N ILE A 169 3.18 -15.31 16.73
CA ILE A 169 4.14 -14.39 16.11
C ILE A 169 4.85 -13.52 17.16
N GLY A 170 4.11 -13.03 18.16
CA GLY A 170 4.68 -12.23 19.26
C GLY A 170 5.70 -12.97 20.13
N ASN A 171 5.64 -14.30 20.19
CA ASN A 171 6.51 -15.13 21.02
C ASN A 171 7.79 -15.60 20.29
N LEU A 172 7.99 -15.23 19.02
CA LEU A 172 9.14 -15.65 18.21
C LEU A 172 10.34 -14.69 18.33
N SER A 173 11.55 -15.26 18.33
CA SER A 173 12.82 -14.53 18.50
C SER A 173 13.40 -13.96 17.21
N SER A 174 13.15 -14.56 16.04
CA SER A 174 13.66 -14.08 14.74
C SER A 174 12.56 -13.43 13.87
N LEU A 175 12.97 -12.62 12.88
CA LEU A 175 12.06 -11.99 11.92
C LEU A 175 11.65 -12.95 10.79
N GLU A 176 12.55 -13.84 10.38
CA GLU A 176 12.32 -14.85 9.34
C GLU A 176 11.22 -15.83 9.78
N ASP A 177 11.31 -16.35 11.01
CA ASP A 177 10.27 -17.23 11.58
C ASP A 177 8.89 -16.56 11.63
N LYS A 178 8.85 -15.24 11.83
CA LYS A 178 7.59 -14.48 11.91
C LYS A 178 6.91 -14.35 10.54
N ILE A 179 7.68 -14.21 9.48
CA ILE A 179 7.18 -14.06 8.11
C ILE A 179 6.66 -15.41 7.60
N ASP A 180 7.41 -16.50 7.78
CA ASP A 180 7.01 -17.83 7.31
C ASP A 180 5.73 -18.36 7.99
N ILE A 181 5.59 -18.09 9.29
CA ILE A 181 4.39 -18.46 10.05
C ILE A 181 3.18 -17.64 9.61
N ALA A 182 3.36 -16.36 9.25
CA ALA A 182 2.28 -15.52 8.77
C ALA A 182 1.79 -15.95 7.37
N ILE A 183 2.72 -16.30 6.47
CA ILE A 183 2.41 -16.75 5.10
C ILE A 183 1.72 -18.12 5.11
N SER A 184 2.27 -19.10 5.82
CA SER A 184 1.68 -20.44 5.87
C SER A 184 0.25 -20.44 6.43
N LYS A 185 -0.02 -19.61 7.43
CA LYS A 185 -1.36 -19.52 8.03
C LYS A 185 -2.35 -18.76 7.16
N SER A 186 -1.90 -17.73 6.42
CA SER A 186 -2.78 -17.01 5.49
C SER A 186 -3.23 -17.91 4.33
N GLU A 187 -2.34 -18.75 3.81
CA GLU A 187 -2.67 -19.75 2.78
C GLU A 187 -3.67 -20.80 3.30
N GLU A 188 -3.46 -21.33 4.52
CA GLU A 188 -4.38 -22.30 5.14
C GLU A 188 -5.80 -21.71 5.31
N ILE A 189 -5.91 -20.47 5.79
CA ILE A 189 -7.20 -19.78 5.99
C ILE A 189 -7.89 -19.52 4.65
N SER A 190 -7.14 -19.08 3.63
CA SER A 190 -7.66 -18.82 2.29
C SER A 190 -8.24 -20.10 1.67
N ASN A 191 -7.51 -21.21 1.76
CA ASN A 191 -7.96 -22.50 1.24
C ASN A 191 -9.23 -23.00 1.95
N LYS A 192 -9.27 -22.95 3.28
CA LYS A 192 -10.45 -23.36 4.07
C LYS A 192 -11.67 -22.48 3.80
N TYR A 193 -11.47 -21.17 3.64
CA TYR A 193 -12.55 -20.24 3.31
C TYR A 193 -13.13 -20.52 1.91
N SER A 194 -12.29 -20.82 0.92
CA SER A 194 -12.75 -21.13 -0.44
C SER A 194 -13.65 -22.37 -0.51
N GLN A 195 -13.43 -23.36 0.35
CA GLN A 195 -14.25 -24.56 0.44
C GLN A 195 -15.64 -24.32 1.05
N LEU A 196 -15.81 -23.23 1.81
CA LEU A 196 -17.08 -22.84 2.45
C LEU A 196 -17.92 -21.90 1.59
N GLN A 197 -17.44 -21.46 0.42
CA GLN A 197 -18.11 -20.45 -0.43
C GLN A 197 -19.33 -20.95 -1.23
N ASN A 198 -19.71 -22.23 -1.15
CA ASN A 198 -20.85 -22.78 -1.90
C ASN A 198 -22.22 -22.54 -1.26
N ILE A 199 -22.32 -21.69 -0.23
CA ILE A 199 -23.60 -21.41 0.44
C ILE A 199 -24.00 -19.97 0.14
N ASP A 200 -24.98 -19.84 -0.76
CA ASP A 200 -25.50 -18.56 -1.24
C ASP A 200 -26.21 -17.77 -0.12
N SER A 201 -25.78 -16.53 0.09
CA SER A 201 -26.72 -15.45 0.40
C SER A 201 -26.12 -14.13 -0.04
N GLU A 202 -26.94 -13.28 -0.64
CA GLU A 202 -26.57 -12.00 -1.25
C GLU A 202 -25.83 -11.03 -0.29
N TYR A 203 -25.99 -11.20 1.03
CA TYR A 203 -25.22 -10.48 2.06
C TYR A 203 -23.80 -11.06 2.25
N PHE A 204 -23.65 -12.36 2.04
CA PHE A 204 -22.38 -13.06 2.01
C PHE A 204 -21.57 -12.68 0.77
N GLU A 205 -22.19 -12.34 -0.36
CA GLU A 205 -21.50 -11.75 -1.51
C GLU A 205 -21.04 -10.32 -1.24
N GLU A 206 -21.83 -9.50 -0.52
CA GLU A 206 -21.38 -8.16 -0.11
C GLU A 206 -20.27 -8.22 0.95
N PHE A 207 -20.35 -9.16 1.90
CA PHE A 207 -19.32 -9.36 2.91
C PHE A 207 -18.09 -10.07 2.36
N ARG A 208 -18.23 -11.02 1.43
CA ARG A 208 -17.16 -11.61 0.60
C ARG A 208 -16.53 -10.52 -0.23
N ALA A 209 -17.30 -9.67 -0.88
CA ALA A 209 -16.75 -8.49 -1.56
C ALA A 209 -16.00 -7.60 -0.57
N LYS A 210 -16.50 -7.37 0.66
CA LYS A 210 -15.80 -6.61 1.70
C LYS A 210 -14.60 -7.34 2.29
N LEU A 211 -14.56 -8.66 2.35
CA LEU A 211 -13.52 -9.46 2.98
C LEU A 211 -12.46 -9.87 1.96
N THR A 212 -12.83 -10.14 0.72
CA THR A 212 -11.94 -10.19 -0.44
C THR A 212 -11.41 -8.80 -0.76
N LYS A 213 -12.19 -7.72 -0.59
CA LYS A 213 -11.66 -6.35 -0.68
C LYS A 213 -10.79 -6.01 0.52
N ALA A 214 -11.14 -6.37 1.76
CA ALA A 214 -10.30 -6.14 2.93
C ALA A 214 -9.07 -7.03 2.93
N SER A 215 -9.16 -8.27 2.47
CA SER A 215 -8.03 -9.20 2.28
C SER A 215 -7.17 -8.72 1.13
N LYS A 216 -7.74 -8.25 0.02
CA LYS A 216 -6.98 -7.67 -1.08
C LYS A 216 -6.47 -6.27 -0.76
N GLU A 217 -7.09 -5.50 0.13
CA GLU A 217 -6.63 -4.20 0.68
C GLU A 217 -5.65 -4.39 1.82
N LEU A 218 -5.68 -5.53 2.53
CA LEU A 218 -4.73 -5.92 3.57
C LEU A 218 -3.54 -6.63 2.94
N GLU A 219 -3.73 -7.43 1.90
CA GLU A 219 -2.69 -8.10 1.12
C GLU A 219 -2.06 -7.10 0.16
N SER A 220 -2.82 -6.27 -0.57
CA SER A 220 -2.23 -5.10 -1.24
C SER A 220 -1.81 -4.03 -0.26
N GLY A 221 -2.33 -3.95 0.96
CA GLY A 221 -1.90 -2.97 1.96
C GLY A 221 -0.64 -3.42 2.68
N ILE A 222 -0.44 -4.71 2.90
CA ILE A 222 0.76 -5.33 3.48
C ILE A 222 1.78 -5.56 2.38
N LEU A 223 1.44 -6.09 1.21
CA LEU A 223 2.36 -6.16 0.07
C LEU A 223 2.66 -4.77 -0.47
N ALA A 224 1.73 -3.82 -0.51
CA ALA A 224 2.11 -2.45 -0.83
C ALA A 224 2.78 -1.79 0.35
N LYS A 225 2.53 -2.03 1.65
CA LYS A 225 3.37 -1.41 2.70
C LYS A 225 4.73 -2.08 2.81
N VAL A 226 4.88 -3.38 2.60
CA VAL A 226 6.15 -4.11 2.59
C VAL A 226 6.91 -3.75 1.31
N LYS A 227 6.26 -3.74 0.14
CA LYS A 227 6.87 -3.27 -1.10
C LYS A 227 7.03 -1.76 -1.15
N ILE A 228 6.20 -0.93 -0.52
CA ILE A 228 6.41 0.54 -0.39
C ILE A 228 7.41 0.80 0.72
N ILE A 229 7.59 -0.02 1.75
CA ILE A 229 8.65 0.16 2.75
C ILE A 229 9.97 -0.37 2.20
N GLU A 230 10.00 -1.45 1.43
CA GLU A 230 11.22 -1.96 0.76
C GLU A 230 11.56 -1.14 -0.48
N ASP A 231 10.57 -0.70 -1.28
CA ASP A 231 10.75 0.18 -2.45
C ASP A 231 10.74 1.66 -2.04
N LEU A 232 10.28 2.11 -0.85
CA LEU A 232 10.64 3.44 -0.31
C LEU A 232 11.95 3.36 0.46
N ASP A 233 12.30 2.31 1.19
CA ASP A 233 13.63 2.23 1.80
C ASP A 233 14.69 2.05 0.70
N GLU A 234 14.38 1.38 -0.41
CA GLU A 234 15.23 1.33 -1.59
C GLU A 234 15.06 2.57 -2.50
N LYS A 235 13.86 3.09 -2.84
CA LYS A 235 13.72 4.31 -3.69
C LYS A 235 13.87 5.64 -2.95
N VAL A 236 13.62 5.75 -1.66
CA VAL A 236 14.01 6.97 -0.91
C VAL A 236 15.53 7.03 -0.77
N ASN A 237 16.20 5.88 -0.62
CA ASN A 237 17.67 5.83 -0.63
C ASN A 237 18.29 5.80 -2.06
N LYS A 238 17.54 5.46 -3.13
CA LYS A 238 18.08 5.26 -4.51
C LYS A 238 17.36 6.05 -5.62
N THR A 239 16.17 6.64 -5.39
CA THR A 239 15.40 7.46 -6.36
C THR A 239 15.36 8.94 -5.98
N ASN A 240 15.42 9.29 -4.70
CA ASN A 240 15.51 10.69 -4.28
C ASN A 240 16.80 11.36 -4.82
N ASP A 241 17.86 10.57 -5.07
CA ASP A 241 19.13 11.07 -5.62
C ASP A 241 19.31 10.81 -7.14
N ASN A 242 18.57 9.88 -7.77
CA ASN A 242 19.15 9.16 -8.92
C ASN A 242 18.32 9.03 -10.23
N LEU A 243 17.10 9.58 -10.35
CA LEU A 243 16.36 9.48 -11.64
C LEU A 243 15.94 10.83 -12.25
N THR A 244 15.22 11.70 -11.54
CA THR A 244 14.80 12.99 -12.12
C THR A 244 15.93 14.02 -12.08
N LEU A 245 16.66 14.11 -10.96
CA LEU A 245 17.80 15.03 -10.79
C LEU A 245 19.12 14.47 -11.32
N LYS A 246 19.30 13.14 -11.36
CA LYS A 246 20.40 12.53 -12.11
C LYS A 246 20.19 12.65 -13.61
N GLY A 247 18.94 12.57 -14.09
CA GLY A 247 18.60 12.88 -15.47
C GLY A 247 18.90 14.34 -15.81
N LEU A 248 18.48 15.28 -14.96
CA LEU A 248 18.75 16.70 -15.16
C LEU A 248 20.24 17.08 -15.00
N SER A 249 20.92 16.57 -13.97
CA SER A 249 22.36 16.77 -13.78
C SER A 249 23.17 16.04 -14.84
N GLY A 250 22.70 14.88 -15.34
CA GLY A 250 23.25 14.17 -16.48
C GLY A 250 23.11 14.98 -17.76
N ALA A 251 21.93 15.54 -18.03
CA ALA A 251 21.70 16.46 -19.15
C ALA A 251 22.55 17.73 -19.04
N TYR A 252 22.72 18.31 -17.85
CA TYR A 252 23.65 19.42 -17.64
C TYR A 252 25.13 19.00 -17.75
N CYS A 253 25.51 17.77 -17.39
CA CYS A 253 26.86 17.23 -17.61
C CYS A 253 27.13 17.00 -19.11
N GLU A 254 26.15 16.53 -19.87
CA GLU A 254 26.25 16.37 -21.32
C GLU A 254 26.30 17.72 -22.03
N LEU A 255 25.49 18.69 -21.57
CA LEU A 255 25.53 20.07 -22.05
C LEU A 255 26.85 20.75 -21.70
N SER A 256 27.40 20.52 -20.50
CA SER A 256 28.71 21.07 -20.11
C SER A 256 29.87 20.42 -20.85
N ALA A 257 29.79 19.13 -21.18
CA ALA A 257 30.76 18.44 -22.02
C ALA A 257 30.77 19.04 -23.44
N THR A 258 29.58 19.16 -24.05
CA THR A 258 29.41 19.77 -25.38
C THR A 258 29.91 21.23 -25.40
N LYS A 259 29.55 22.04 -24.39
CA LYS A 259 30.05 23.41 -24.26
C LYS A 259 31.53 23.50 -23.93
N THR A 260 32.12 22.49 -23.29
CA THR A 260 33.56 22.41 -23.05
C THR A 260 34.30 22.17 -24.36
N ASP A 261 33.74 21.36 -25.26
CA ASP A 261 34.28 21.17 -26.60
C ASP A 261 34.16 22.45 -27.44
N GLU A 262 33.03 23.15 -27.37
CA GLU A 262 32.89 24.50 -27.96
C GLU A 262 33.90 25.49 -27.39
N LYS A 263 34.12 25.49 -26.07
CA LYS A 263 35.14 26.33 -25.40
C LYS A 263 36.54 25.99 -25.91
N ASN A 264 36.87 24.71 -26.05
CA ASN A 264 38.17 24.27 -26.57
C ASN A 264 38.36 24.68 -28.03
N ASN A 265 37.28 24.68 -28.83
CA ASN A 265 37.30 25.21 -30.18
C ASN A 265 37.44 26.75 -30.19
N ALA A 266 36.69 27.46 -29.34
CA ALA A 266 36.80 28.90 -29.17
C ALA A 266 38.20 29.32 -28.68
N LEU A 267 38.84 28.52 -27.83
CA LEU A 267 40.22 28.72 -27.38
C LEU A 267 41.21 28.53 -28.53
N ARG A 268 41.00 27.54 -29.41
CA ARG A 268 41.79 27.40 -30.64
C ARG A 268 41.65 28.62 -31.55
N VAL A 269 40.42 29.12 -31.74
CA VAL A 269 40.15 30.34 -32.53
C VAL A 269 40.79 31.57 -31.87
N LEU A 270 40.75 31.68 -30.54
CA LEU A 270 41.38 32.76 -29.79
C LEU A 270 42.91 32.74 -29.98
N ILE A 271 43.56 31.58 -29.83
CA ILE A 271 45.00 31.43 -30.08
C ILE A 271 45.34 31.80 -31.52
N LEU A 272 44.55 31.35 -32.50
CA LEU A 272 44.74 31.72 -33.90
C LEU A 272 44.61 33.23 -34.12
N SER A 273 43.65 33.89 -33.45
CA SER A 273 43.48 35.34 -33.53
C SER A 273 44.65 36.12 -32.91
N ILE A 274 45.27 35.60 -31.84
CA ILE A 274 46.52 36.16 -31.27
C ILE A 274 47.64 36.08 -32.29
N ILE A 275 47.84 34.91 -32.93
CA ILE A 275 48.85 34.74 -33.98
C ILE A 275 48.58 35.68 -35.17
N SER A 276 47.30 35.86 -35.54
CA SER A 276 46.89 36.76 -36.62
C SER A 276 47.21 38.23 -36.31
N VAL A 277 47.10 38.66 -35.06
CA VAL A 277 47.51 40.01 -34.61
C VAL A 277 49.03 40.17 -34.64
N LEU A 278 49.78 39.12 -34.28
CA LEU A 278 51.25 39.16 -34.31
C LEU A 278 51.82 39.14 -35.74
N THR A 279 51.12 38.51 -36.69
CA THR A 279 51.58 38.34 -38.08
C THR A 279 52.03 39.64 -38.77
N PRO A 280 51.23 40.73 -38.84
CA PRO A 280 51.66 41.98 -39.46
C PRO A 280 52.84 42.64 -38.73
N LEU A 281 52.95 42.47 -37.41
CA LEU A 281 54.07 42.98 -36.61
C LEU A 281 55.35 42.19 -36.87
N SER A 282 55.26 40.87 -36.97
CA SER A 282 56.39 39.99 -37.29
C SER A 282 56.91 40.22 -38.70
N ILE A 283 56.01 40.39 -39.69
CA ILE A 283 56.39 40.75 -41.07
C ILE A 283 57.20 42.05 -41.06
N ARG A 284 56.75 43.08 -40.33
CA ARG A 284 57.48 44.34 -40.19
C ARG A 284 58.87 44.17 -39.59
N ILE A 285 59.01 43.34 -38.56
CA ILE A 285 60.32 43.11 -37.93
C ILE A 285 61.28 42.42 -38.93
N VAL A 286 60.79 41.45 -39.70
CA VAL A 286 61.59 40.73 -40.72
C VAL A 286 62.01 41.66 -41.86
N THR A 287 61.10 42.50 -42.36
CA THR A 287 61.43 43.46 -43.45
C THR A 287 62.43 44.52 -43.01
N LEU A 288 62.36 44.96 -41.74
CA LEU A 288 63.37 45.84 -41.15
C LEU A 288 64.76 45.18 -41.08
N PHE A 289 64.86 43.89 -40.70
CA PHE A 289 66.13 43.16 -40.72
C PHE A 289 66.70 42.94 -42.14
N GLN A 290 65.83 42.89 -43.15
CA GLN A 290 66.22 42.77 -44.55
C GLN A 290 66.56 44.12 -45.21
N GLY A 291 66.40 45.25 -44.49
CA GLY A 291 66.71 46.59 -44.99
C GLY A 291 65.72 47.11 -46.03
N ILE A 292 64.47 46.62 -46.02
CA ILE A 292 63.41 47.08 -46.91
C ILE A 292 62.68 48.26 -46.26
N ASP A 293 62.78 49.46 -46.85
CA ASP A 293 62.05 50.65 -46.41
C ASP A 293 60.59 50.60 -46.88
N TYR A 294 59.67 50.92 -45.97
CA TYR A 294 58.22 50.93 -46.24
C TYR A 294 57.73 52.29 -46.73
N ASP A 295 56.87 52.29 -47.74
CA ASP A 295 56.15 53.49 -48.17
C ASP A 295 54.98 53.84 -47.22
N ILE A 296 54.53 55.09 -47.24
CA ILE A 296 53.43 55.56 -46.37
C ILE A 296 52.14 54.74 -46.53
N TYR A 297 51.88 54.23 -47.75
CA TYR A 297 50.75 53.35 -48.03
C TYR A 297 50.88 51.97 -47.36
N GLU A 298 52.09 51.43 -47.24
CA GLU A 298 52.36 50.14 -46.60
C GLU A 298 52.26 50.24 -45.07
N TYR A 299 52.63 51.38 -44.50
CA TYR A 299 52.38 51.70 -43.09
C TYR A 299 50.88 51.78 -42.76
N ILE A 300 50.10 52.41 -43.63
CA ILE A 300 48.64 52.49 -43.47
C ILE A 300 48.00 51.11 -43.61
N LEU A 301 48.45 50.30 -44.59
CA LEU A 301 47.92 48.95 -44.82
C LEU A 301 48.22 48.02 -43.65
N THR A 302 49.46 48.02 -43.12
CA THR A 302 49.82 47.21 -41.94
C THR A 302 49.10 47.69 -40.68
N GLY A 303 48.94 48.99 -40.48
CA GLY A 303 48.19 49.56 -39.35
C GLY A 303 46.70 49.19 -39.39
N THR A 304 46.06 49.35 -40.54
CA THR A 304 44.63 49.01 -40.72
C THR A 304 44.38 47.51 -40.62
N ALA A 305 45.25 46.67 -41.21
CA ALA A 305 45.18 45.22 -41.05
C ALA A 305 45.35 44.79 -39.58
N THR A 306 46.26 45.42 -38.84
CA THR A 306 46.45 45.16 -37.41
C THR A 306 45.20 45.53 -36.60
N LEU A 307 44.56 46.67 -36.89
CA LEU A 307 43.31 47.08 -36.24
C LEU A 307 42.16 46.10 -36.51
N ILE A 308 42.05 45.60 -37.74
CA ILE A 308 41.05 44.59 -38.11
C ILE A 308 41.30 43.28 -37.34
N PHE A 309 42.55 42.82 -37.25
CA PHE A 309 42.88 41.62 -36.47
C PHE A 309 42.65 41.79 -34.96
N ILE A 310 42.92 42.98 -34.41
CA ILE A 310 42.58 43.30 -33.01
C ILE A 310 41.07 43.23 -32.78
N TYR A 311 40.27 43.71 -33.74
CA TYR A 311 38.81 43.59 -33.67
C TYR A 311 38.36 42.12 -33.67
N TYR A 312 38.90 41.29 -34.56
CA TYR A 312 38.62 39.86 -34.56
C TYR A 312 39.07 39.16 -33.28
N PHE A 313 40.23 39.52 -32.73
CA PHE A 313 40.68 39.05 -31.42
C PHE A 313 39.69 39.43 -30.32
N ARG A 314 39.20 40.67 -30.31
CA ARG A 314 38.19 41.13 -29.33
C ARG A 314 36.89 40.33 -29.45
N VAL A 315 36.42 40.06 -30.66
CA VAL A 315 35.21 39.24 -30.89
C VAL A 315 35.44 37.80 -30.43
N ALA A 316 36.59 37.21 -30.75
CA ALA A 316 36.96 35.86 -30.30
C ALA A 316 37.06 35.76 -28.78
N LEU A 317 37.65 36.77 -28.12
CA LEU A 317 37.76 36.87 -26.67
C LEU A 317 36.38 37.01 -26.01
N MET A 318 35.50 37.82 -26.60
CA MET A 318 34.13 38.01 -26.10
C MET A 318 33.32 36.73 -26.20
N ASN A 319 33.43 36.00 -27.33
CA ASN A 319 32.79 34.70 -27.51
C ASN A 319 33.34 33.65 -26.53
N TYR A 320 34.66 33.63 -26.31
CA TYR A 320 35.28 32.73 -25.33
C TYR A 320 34.80 33.02 -23.89
N ASN A 321 34.74 34.30 -23.50
CA ASN A 321 34.24 34.70 -22.19
C ASN A 321 32.76 34.37 -22.02
N SER A 322 31.95 34.55 -23.06
CA SER A 322 30.53 34.18 -23.05
C SER A 322 30.34 32.69 -22.80
N ILE A 323 31.03 31.82 -23.57
CA ILE A 323 30.98 30.36 -23.39
C ILE A 323 31.49 29.95 -21.99
N LYS A 324 32.54 30.61 -21.48
CA LYS A 324 33.04 30.37 -20.12
C LYS A 324 32.00 30.71 -19.06
N THR A 325 31.29 31.82 -19.21
CA THR A 325 30.22 32.24 -18.30
C THR A 325 29.03 31.28 -18.36
N GLU A 326 28.62 30.84 -19.55
CA GLU A 326 27.59 29.81 -19.73
C GLU A 326 27.99 28.50 -19.01
N LEU A 327 29.24 28.05 -19.19
CA LEU A 327 29.77 26.84 -18.53
C LEU A 327 29.76 26.95 -17.00
N ASN A 328 30.13 28.10 -16.44
CA ASN A 328 30.09 28.31 -15.00
C ASN A 328 28.64 28.22 -14.45
N GLN A 329 27.67 28.80 -15.16
CA GLN A 329 26.26 28.70 -14.78
C GLN A 329 25.74 27.26 -14.89
N ILE A 330 26.14 26.50 -15.91
CA ILE A 330 25.77 25.07 -16.07
C ILE A 330 26.41 24.21 -14.97
N ASN A 331 27.68 24.44 -14.63
CA ASN A 331 28.38 23.71 -13.57
C ASN A 331 27.78 23.98 -12.19
N LEU A 332 27.36 25.21 -11.92
CA LEU A 332 26.62 25.55 -10.70
C LEU A 332 25.32 24.76 -10.63
N ARG A 333 24.49 24.77 -11.68
CA ARG A 333 23.24 23.99 -11.73
C ARG A 333 23.49 22.49 -11.58
N THR A 334 24.55 21.97 -12.20
CA THR A 334 24.97 20.56 -12.06
C THR A 334 25.30 20.22 -10.61
N THR A 335 26.05 21.08 -9.93
CA THR A 335 26.46 20.88 -8.53
C THR A 335 25.25 21.00 -7.59
N LEU A 336 24.37 21.97 -7.82
CA LEU A 336 23.12 22.14 -7.06
C LEU A 336 22.20 20.92 -7.24
N CYS A 337 22.05 20.41 -8.46
CA CYS A 337 21.26 19.21 -8.73
C CYS A 337 21.85 17.95 -8.09
N LYS A 338 23.17 17.88 -7.88
CA LYS A 338 23.84 16.78 -7.17
C LYS A 338 23.73 16.88 -5.64
N PHE A 339 23.42 18.05 -5.10
CA PHE A 339 23.39 18.33 -3.66
C PHE A 339 21.98 18.64 -3.11
N ILE A 340 20.98 18.72 -3.99
CA ILE A 340 19.58 19.00 -3.67
C ILE A 340 19.01 18.13 -2.55
N GLN A 341 19.31 16.83 -2.50
CA GLN A 341 18.77 15.94 -1.47
C GLN A 341 19.23 16.34 -0.06
N GLY A 342 20.53 16.59 0.12
CA GLY A 342 21.06 17.07 1.40
C GLY A 342 20.52 18.45 1.82
N TYR A 343 20.22 19.32 0.85
CA TYR A 343 19.66 20.65 1.12
C TYR A 343 18.17 20.64 1.48
N VAL A 344 17.36 19.81 0.80
CA VAL A 344 15.94 19.63 1.09
C VAL A 344 15.74 19.07 2.50
N GLU A 345 16.53 18.06 2.87
CA GLU A 345 16.49 17.50 4.23
C GLU A 345 16.88 18.54 5.30
N PHE A 346 17.90 19.36 5.04
CA PHE A 346 18.29 20.45 5.95
C PHE A 346 17.20 21.53 6.08
N SER A 347 16.56 21.91 4.97
CA SER A 347 15.51 22.94 4.96
C SER A 347 14.23 22.48 5.66
N GLN A 348 13.85 21.21 5.51
CA GLN A 348 12.68 20.62 6.16
C GLN A 348 12.87 20.50 7.68
N ARG A 349 14.08 20.09 8.14
CA ARG A 349 14.39 20.01 9.58
C ARG A 349 14.36 21.37 10.28
N ASN A 350 14.57 22.45 9.54
CA ASN A 350 14.64 23.82 10.07
C ASN A 350 13.41 24.69 9.70
N ASN A 351 12.33 24.12 9.14
CA ASN A 351 11.09 24.82 8.73
C ASN A 351 11.28 26.06 7.82
N ASN A 352 12.39 26.14 7.06
CA ASN A 352 12.74 27.32 6.27
C ASN A 352 12.28 27.21 4.80
N HIS A 353 10.96 27.24 4.57
CA HIS A 353 10.37 27.09 3.23
C HIS A 353 10.79 28.17 2.21
N GLU A 354 11.16 29.37 2.67
CA GLU A 354 11.59 30.46 1.78
C GLU A 354 12.90 30.14 1.04
N SER A 355 13.85 29.47 1.71
CA SER A 355 15.16 29.10 1.15
C SER A 355 15.05 28.08 0.01
N LEU A 356 14.07 27.17 0.10
CA LEU A 356 13.79 26.19 -0.94
C LEU A 356 13.24 26.84 -2.23
N SER A 357 12.39 27.86 -2.09
CA SER A 357 11.85 28.59 -3.25
C SER A 357 12.93 29.40 -4.00
N LYS A 358 13.93 29.93 -3.28
CA LYS A 358 15.09 30.60 -3.88
C LYS A 358 16.00 29.62 -4.60
N PHE A 359 16.17 28.42 -4.04
CA PHE A 359 16.94 27.34 -4.65
C PHE A 359 16.33 26.86 -5.97
N GLU A 360 15.00 26.65 -6.01
CA GLU A 360 14.28 26.27 -7.23
C GLU A 360 14.46 27.30 -8.36
N ARG A 361 14.34 28.59 -8.02
CA ARG A 361 14.56 29.70 -8.98
C ARG A 361 15.98 29.71 -9.56
N LEU A 362 16.99 29.30 -8.79
CA LEU A 362 18.38 29.24 -9.28
C LEU A 362 18.56 28.11 -10.30
N ILE A 363 17.99 26.94 -10.05
CA ILE A 363 18.08 25.79 -10.96
C ILE A 363 17.38 26.06 -12.30
N PHE A 364 16.21 26.70 -12.27
CA PHE A 364 15.37 26.92 -13.46
C PHE A 364 15.53 28.30 -14.12
N SER A 365 16.47 29.12 -13.65
CA SER A 365 16.78 30.40 -14.30
C SER A 365 17.36 30.19 -15.71
N ASN A 366 17.15 31.16 -16.61
CA ASN A 366 17.74 31.12 -17.96
C ASN A 366 19.28 31.20 -17.91
N ILE A 367 19.94 30.56 -18.88
CA ILE A 367 21.38 30.72 -19.13
C ILE A 367 21.56 31.98 -19.97
N ILE A 368 22.24 33.00 -19.43
CA ILE A 368 22.45 34.27 -20.13
C ILE A 368 23.92 34.37 -20.57
N PRO A 369 24.19 34.66 -21.84
CA PRO A 369 25.55 34.74 -22.41
C PRO A 369 26.37 35.98 -22.03
N ASP A 370 25.75 36.97 -21.36
CA ASP A 370 26.33 38.30 -21.11
C ASP A 370 26.54 38.54 -19.60
N ASP A 371 27.79 38.85 -19.22
CA ASP A 371 28.26 39.10 -17.85
C ASP A 371 27.63 40.38 -17.25
N LYS A 372 27.15 41.29 -18.10
CA LYS A 372 26.56 42.58 -17.68
C LYS A 372 25.10 42.51 -17.26
N ASN A 373 24.41 41.41 -17.57
CA ASN A 373 23.02 41.17 -17.18
C ASN A 373 22.91 39.86 -16.40
N ILE A 374 23.87 39.60 -15.51
CA ILE A 374 23.68 38.60 -14.46
C ILE A 374 22.51 39.11 -13.60
N PRO A 375 21.36 38.40 -13.54
CA PRO A 375 20.28 38.82 -12.68
C PRO A 375 20.80 38.77 -11.24
N ALA A 376 20.40 39.73 -10.39
CA ALA A 376 20.81 39.84 -8.99
C ALA A 376 20.56 38.58 -8.12
N THR A 377 19.96 37.54 -8.70
CA THR A 377 19.85 36.18 -8.15
C THR A 377 21.17 35.40 -8.17
N LEU A 378 22.09 35.66 -9.11
CA LEU A 378 23.37 34.97 -9.21
C LEU A 378 24.43 35.53 -8.23
N ASP A 379 24.21 36.73 -7.69
CA ASP A 379 25.00 37.30 -6.58
C ASP A 379 24.68 36.63 -5.22
N GLY A 380 23.78 35.63 -5.22
CA GLY A 380 23.48 34.76 -4.08
C GLY A 380 24.65 33.86 -3.63
N MET A 381 25.84 33.98 -4.23
CA MET A 381 27.07 33.34 -3.73
C MET A 381 27.40 33.75 -2.29
N GLU A 382 27.08 34.98 -1.89
CA GLU A 382 27.25 35.44 -0.49
C GLU A 382 26.28 34.74 0.48
N GLN A 383 25.10 34.32 -0.01
CA GLN A 383 24.15 33.51 0.76
C GLN A 383 24.57 32.05 0.83
N LEU A 384 25.20 31.51 -0.23
CA LEU A 384 25.79 30.17 -0.24
C LEU A 384 27.00 30.08 0.71
N ALA A 385 27.84 31.12 0.77
CA ALA A 385 28.94 31.19 1.73
C ALA A 385 28.43 31.15 3.19
N LYS A 386 27.38 31.91 3.51
CA LYS A 386 26.71 31.87 4.83
C LYS A 386 26.09 30.50 5.15
N LEU A 387 25.60 29.78 4.14
CA LEU A 387 25.01 28.44 4.29
C LEU A 387 26.08 27.35 4.52
N ILE A 388 27.23 27.46 3.86
CA ILE A 388 28.40 26.60 4.09
C ILE A 388 29.02 26.88 5.47
N GLU A 389 29.02 28.14 5.91
CA GLU A 389 29.50 28.54 7.24
C GLU A 389 28.57 28.02 8.37
N ALA A 390 27.24 28.02 8.15
CA ALA A 390 26.27 27.43 9.07
C ALA A 390 26.38 25.89 9.19
N LEU A 391 26.87 25.21 8.16
CA LEU A 391 27.12 23.75 8.17
C LEU A 391 28.45 23.38 8.83
N LYS A 392 29.36 24.34 9.06
CA LYS A 392 30.66 24.12 9.70
C LYS A 392 30.60 24.15 11.23
N ILE A 393 29.44 24.45 11.81
CA ILE A 393 29.19 24.39 13.26
C ILE A 393 28.42 23.11 13.59
N LYS A 394 29.14 21.97 13.56
CA LYS A 394 28.84 20.82 14.40
C LYS A 394 30.12 20.02 14.65
#